data_AF-A0A8H4RCU6-F1
#
_entry.id   AF-A0A8H4RCU6-F1
#
_cell.length_a   1.000
_cell.length_b   1.000
_cell.length_c   1.000
_cell.angle_alpha   90.00
_cell.angle_beta   90.00
_cell.angle_gamma   90.00
#
_symmetry.space_group_name_H-M   'P 1'
#
loop_
_entity.id
_entity.type
_entity.pdbx_description
1 polymer ?
#
loop_
_entity_poly.entity_id
_entity_poly.type
_entity_poly.pdbx_seq_one_letter_code
_entity_poly.pdbx_strand_id
1 'polypeptide(L)'
;MAPSFAREFNPPQTTKYNQKTKKCTIEAFLAGKDPYRVVPENQLPTPWRFAATDPSTKLSSIMTSEHFRSRIQYVLKKYDIIAERLEPFQILGRPGPNTPPVDILFISTNDEDTTYWVDAVSQLLTLFRKEGFAESKIKIEIRNPTKM
;
A
#
# COMPACT_ATOMS: atom_id res chain seq x y z
N MET A 1 -41.45 -0.18 -6.41
CA MET A 1 -40.35 0.56 -5.77
C MET A 1 -39.09 -0.27 -5.88
N ALA A 2 -38.09 0.18 -6.63
CA ALA A 2 -36.80 -0.51 -6.70
C ALA A 2 -36.02 -0.21 -5.40
N PRO A 3 -35.34 -1.20 -4.79
CA PRO A 3 -34.49 -0.92 -3.64
C PRO A 3 -33.36 0.02 -4.07
N SER A 4 -33.25 1.18 -3.41
CA SER A 4 -32.08 2.04 -3.58
C SER A 4 -30.89 1.32 -2.95
N PHE A 5 -30.02 0.76 -3.77
CA PHE A 5 -28.72 0.26 -3.32
C PHE A 5 -27.82 1.46 -3.01
N ALA A 6 -28.09 2.15 -1.90
CA ALA A 6 -27.17 3.13 -1.35
C ALA A 6 -25.98 2.34 -0.79
N ARG A 7 -24.84 2.40 -1.48
CA ARG A 7 -23.57 1.94 -0.93
C ARG A 7 -23.03 3.05 -0.06
N GLU A 8 -23.08 2.88 1.26
CA GLU A 8 -22.43 3.79 2.19
C GLU A 8 -20.92 3.62 2.07
N PHE A 9 -20.25 4.67 1.63
CA PHE A 9 -18.79 4.74 1.61
C PHE A 9 -18.34 5.19 3.00
N ASN A 10 -17.68 4.30 3.74
CA ASN A 10 -16.99 4.63 4.98
C ASN A 10 -15.53 4.92 4.65
N PRO A 11 -15.16 6.21 4.53
CA PRO A 11 -13.81 6.56 4.12
C PRO A 11 -12.82 6.21 5.22
N PRO A 12 -11.61 5.80 4.85
CA PRO A 12 -10.52 5.69 5.80
C PRO A 12 -10.23 7.05 6.45
N GLN A 13 -9.98 7.04 7.76
CA GLN A 13 -9.63 8.22 8.55
C GLN A 13 -8.27 8.77 8.08
N THR A 14 -8.30 9.66 7.09
CA THR A 14 -7.10 10.28 6.52
C THR A 14 -7.26 11.80 6.48
N THR A 15 -6.15 12.53 6.49
CA THR A 15 -6.12 14.00 6.34
C THR A 15 -6.72 14.50 5.01
N LYS A 16 -7.02 13.59 4.07
CA LYS A 16 -7.57 13.86 2.74
C LYS A 16 -9.07 13.62 2.60
N TYR A 17 -9.71 13.06 3.63
CA TYR A 17 -11.18 13.05 3.74
C TYR A 17 -11.62 14.17 4.69
N ASN A 18 -12.24 15.20 4.12
CA ASN A 18 -12.82 16.25 4.93
C ASN A 18 -14.17 15.78 5.48
N GLN A 19 -14.20 15.38 6.75
CA GLN A 19 -15.41 14.91 7.44
C GLN A 19 -16.55 15.96 7.42
N LYS A 20 -16.20 17.25 7.48
CA LYS A 20 -17.14 18.37 7.50
C LYS A 20 -17.81 18.58 6.14
N THR A 21 -17.07 18.39 5.04
CA THR A 21 -17.59 18.59 3.68
C THR A 21 -17.94 17.29 2.96
N LYS A 22 -17.67 16.12 3.55
CA LYS A 22 -17.83 14.79 2.94
C LYS A 22 -17.10 14.65 1.59
N LYS A 23 -15.97 15.34 1.41
CA LYS A 23 -15.18 15.34 0.16
C LYS A 23 -13.86 14.61 0.34
N CYS A 24 -13.45 13.84 -0.67
CA CYS A 24 -12.10 13.29 -0.82
C CYS A 24 -11.68 13.32 -2.30
N THR A 25 -10.39 13.11 -2.56
CA THR A 25 -9.86 12.88 -3.89
C THR A 25 -10.36 11.56 -4.47
N ILE A 26 -10.43 11.44 -5.81
CA ILE A 26 -10.87 10.20 -6.49
C ILE A 26 -9.99 9.02 -6.10
N GLU A 27 -8.69 9.25 -5.90
CA GLU A 27 -7.71 8.26 -5.49
C GLU A 27 -8.04 7.69 -4.10
N ALA A 28 -8.25 8.56 -3.12
CA ALA A 28 -8.68 8.16 -1.77
C ALA A 28 -10.04 7.45 -1.75
N PHE A 29 -10.98 7.87 -2.61
CA PHE A 29 -12.27 7.20 -2.78
C PHE A 29 -12.10 5.78 -3.32
N LEU A 30 -11.29 5.61 -4.37
CA LEU A 30 -11.07 4.32 -5.00
C LEU A 30 -10.24 3.38 -4.12
N ALA A 31 -9.24 3.89 -3.41
CA ALA A 31 -8.44 3.12 -2.46
C ALA A 31 -9.29 2.60 -1.29
N GLY A 32 -10.27 3.38 -0.81
CA GLY A 32 -11.18 2.94 0.25
C GLY A 32 -12.27 1.95 -0.18
N LYS A 33 -12.34 1.53 -1.45
CA LYS A 33 -13.34 0.55 -1.92
C LYS A 33 -12.97 -0.89 -1.63
N ASP A 34 -11.68 -1.18 -1.50
CA ASP A 34 -11.17 -2.52 -1.24
C ASP A 34 -10.61 -2.54 0.19
N PRO A 35 -11.37 -3.05 1.18
CA PRO A 35 -10.91 -3.07 2.56
C PRO A 35 -9.69 -3.97 2.75
N TYR A 36 -9.47 -4.93 1.84
CA TYR A 36 -8.39 -5.90 1.90
C TYR A 36 -7.16 -5.47 1.08
N ARG A 37 -7.05 -4.17 0.80
CA ARG A 37 -5.91 -3.58 0.09
C ARG A 37 -5.60 -2.19 0.64
N VAL A 38 -4.45 -2.06 1.29
CA VAL A 38 -4.07 -0.84 2.01
C VAL A 38 -2.67 -0.37 1.64
N VAL A 39 -2.52 0.94 1.52
CA VAL A 39 -1.31 1.64 1.09
C VAL A 39 -1.11 2.89 1.95
N PRO A 40 0.09 3.48 2.04
CA PRO A 40 0.29 4.66 2.86
C PRO A 40 -0.62 5.77 2.35
N GLU A 41 -1.35 6.41 3.27
CA GLU A 41 -2.26 7.50 2.99
C GLU A 41 -3.35 7.21 1.92
N ASN A 42 -3.61 5.93 1.62
CA ASN A 42 -4.58 5.51 0.59
C ASN A 42 -4.35 6.15 -0.80
N GLN A 43 -3.07 6.37 -1.15
CA GLN A 43 -2.67 7.10 -2.37
C GLN A 43 -2.37 6.23 -3.60
N LEU A 44 -2.59 4.92 -3.58
CA LEU A 44 -2.38 4.12 -4.80
C LEU A 44 -3.62 4.21 -5.68
N PRO A 45 -3.50 4.74 -6.91
CA PRO A 45 -4.55 4.54 -7.89
C PRO A 45 -4.71 3.03 -8.16
N THR A 46 -5.96 2.66 -8.46
CA THR A 46 -6.43 1.36 -8.94
C THR A 46 -5.39 0.72 -9.87
N PRO A 47 -5.19 -0.61 -9.84
CA PRO A 47 -4.15 -1.23 -10.66
C PRO A 47 -4.57 -1.05 -12.13
N TRP A 48 -3.97 -0.07 -12.80
CA TRP A 48 -3.85 -0.10 -14.24
C TRP A 48 -2.72 -1.09 -14.56
N ARG A 49 -2.74 -1.76 -15.72
CA ARG A 49 -1.70 -2.75 -16.09
C ARG A 49 -0.31 -2.11 -16.06
N PHE A 50 0.33 -2.12 -14.91
CA PHE A 50 1.73 -1.78 -14.77
C PHE A 50 2.51 -3.01 -15.21
N ALA A 51 3.50 -2.81 -16.07
CA ALA A 51 4.54 -3.81 -16.20
C ALA A 51 5.32 -3.81 -14.87
N ALA A 52 5.07 -4.82 -14.04
CA ALA A 52 5.92 -5.09 -12.90
C ALA A 52 7.21 -5.70 -13.43
N THR A 53 8.33 -5.09 -13.08
CA THR A 53 9.67 -5.59 -13.39
C THR A 53 10.40 -5.90 -12.10
N ASP A 54 11.61 -6.44 -12.22
CA ASP A 54 12.49 -6.66 -11.09
C ASP A 54 12.69 -5.36 -10.27
N PRO A 55 12.82 -5.47 -8.94
CA PRO A 55 13.03 -4.32 -8.07
C PRO A 55 14.35 -3.62 -8.40
N SER A 56 14.48 -2.34 -8.03
CA SER A 56 15.77 -1.67 -8.14
C SER A 56 16.86 -2.39 -7.35
N THR A 57 18.13 -2.21 -7.75
CA THR A 57 19.28 -2.73 -7.00
C THR A 57 19.26 -2.31 -5.53
N LYS A 58 18.78 -1.10 -5.24
CA LYS A 58 18.66 -0.58 -3.88
C LYS A 58 17.63 -1.37 -3.07
N LEU A 59 16.42 -1.55 -3.59
CA LEU A 59 15.39 -2.33 -2.92
C LEU A 59 15.81 -3.79 -2.78
N SER A 60 16.37 -4.38 -3.84
CA SER A 60 16.89 -5.75 -3.81
C SER A 60 17.95 -5.94 -2.71
N SER A 61 18.94 -5.05 -2.63
CA SER A 61 20.01 -5.13 -1.63
C SER A 61 19.46 -5.07 -0.20
N ILE A 62 18.54 -4.16 0.06
CA ILE A 62 17.96 -4.00 1.40
C ILE A 62 17.06 -5.20 1.76
N MET A 63 16.32 -5.76 0.79
CA MET A 63 15.48 -6.94 1.01
C MET A 63 16.28 -8.24 1.18
N THR A 64 17.55 -8.29 0.77
CA THR A 64 18.48 -9.39 1.09
C THR A 64 19.09 -9.29 2.49
N SER A 65 18.97 -8.14 3.16
CA SER A 65 19.46 -7.96 4.53
C SER A 65 18.51 -8.63 5.52
N GLU A 66 18.99 -9.67 6.20
CA GLU A 66 18.21 -10.38 7.23
C GLU A 66 17.76 -9.43 8.36
N HIS A 67 18.65 -8.55 8.82
CA HIS A 67 18.32 -7.54 9.82
C HIS A 67 17.17 -6.63 9.39
N PHE A 68 17.13 -6.22 8.12
CA PHE A 68 16.04 -5.38 7.62
C PHE A 68 14.72 -6.18 7.51
N ARG A 69 14.79 -7.43 7.04
CA ARG A 69 13.62 -8.33 6.99
C ARG A 69 13.04 -8.56 8.39
N SER A 70 13.88 -8.78 9.40
CA SER A 70 13.42 -8.93 10.79
C SER A 70 12.72 -7.66 11.30
N ARG A 71 13.17 -6.46 10.89
CA ARG A 71 12.49 -5.19 11.23
C ARG A 71 11.12 -5.06 10.57
N ILE A 72 10.98 -5.49 9.31
CA ILE A 72 9.67 -5.56 8.64
C ILE A 72 8.74 -6.50 9.41
N GLN A 73 9.21 -7.73 9.69
CA GLN A 73 8.42 -8.72 10.44
C GLN A 73 8.02 -8.22 11.83
N TYR A 74 8.92 -7.52 12.53
CA TYR A 74 8.62 -6.91 13.82
C TYR A 74 7.48 -5.87 13.71
N VAL A 75 7.50 -5.01 12.69
CA VAL A 75 6.42 -4.04 12.47
C VAL A 75 5.10 -4.75 12.17
N LEU A 76 5.09 -5.75 11.30
CA LEU A 76 3.87 -6.51 10.97
C LEU A 76 3.30 -7.22 12.20
N LYS A 77 4.15 -7.90 12.96
CA LYS A 77 3.75 -8.58 14.21
C LYS A 77 3.21 -7.62 15.26
N LYS A 78 3.73 -6.40 15.35
CA LYS A 78 3.22 -5.37 16.27
C LYS A 78 1.74 -5.04 16.01
N TYR A 79 1.29 -5.15 14.76
CA TYR A 79 -0.09 -4.92 14.35
C TYR A 79 -0.88 -6.22 14.11
N ASP A 80 -0.36 -7.35 14.57
CA ASP A 80 -0.96 -8.68 14.42
C ASP A 80 -1.21 -9.09 12.96
N ILE A 81 -0.30 -8.68 12.06
CA ILE A 81 -0.36 -9.02 10.63
C ILE A 81 0.63 -10.15 10.33
N ILE A 82 0.12 -11.24 9.75
CA ILE A 82 0.91 -12.40 9.33
C ILE A 82 1.18 -12.30 7.82
N ALA A 83 2.39 -11.88 7.45
CA ALA A 83 2.76 -11.85 6.04
C ALA A 83 3.11 -13.24 5.51
N GLU A 84 2.39 -13.66 4.48
CA GLU A 84 2.65 -14.87 3.70
C GLU A 84 3.81 -14.66 2.72
N ARG A 85 3.82 -13.51 2.04
CA ARG A 85 4.84 -13.17 1.05
C ARG A 85 5.22 -11.70 1.10
N LEU A 86 6.51 -11.45 0.93
CA LEU A 86 7.08 -10.13 0.69
C LEU A 86 7.62 -10.10 -0.74
N GLU A 87 6.99 -9.32 -1.60
CA GLU A 87 7.22 -9.36 -3.04
C GLU A 87 7.70 -7.96 -3.50
N PRO A 88 9.02 -7.73 -3.57
CA PRO A 88 9.58 -6.47 -4.05
C PRO A 88 9.55 -6.42 -5.58
N PHE A 89 9.07 -5.32 -6.14
CA PHE A 89 9.05 -5.06 -7.58
C PHE A 89 9.39 -3.61 -7.88
N GLN A 90 9.53 -3.33 -9.16
CA GLN A 90 9.46 -1.98 -9.68
C GLN A 90 8.24 -1.84 -10.59
N ILE A 91 7.53 -0.72 -10.42
CA ILE A 91 6.38 -0.33 -11.23
C ILE A 91 6.85 0.69 -12.24
N LEU A 92 6.73 0.36 -13.52
CA LEU A 92 6.84 1.32 -14.60
C LEU A 92 5.55 2.16 -14.64
N GLY A 93 5.67 3.48 -14.50
CA GLY A 93 4.54 4.40 -14.63
C GLY A 93 3.88 4.33 -16.02
N ARG A 94 2.84 5.15 -16.26
CA ARG A 94 2.23 5.23 -17.61
C ARG A 94 3.32 5.43 -18.67
N PRO A 95 3.20 4.78 -19.85
CA PRO A 95 4.11 5.05 -20.96
C PRO A 95 4.05 6.54 -21.30
N GLY A 96 5.14 7.24 -21.00
CA GLY A 96 5.31 8.66 -21.16
C GLY A 96 6.76 9.01 -20.83
N PRO A 97 7.38 9.96 -21.55
CA PRO A 97 8.84 10.10 -21.59
C PRO A 97 9.51 10.44 -20.24
N ASN A 98 8.74 10.84 -19.22
CA ASN A 98 9.28 11.43 -17.99
C ASN A 98 8.75 10.81 -16.68
N THR A 99 8.07 9.66 -16.71
CA THR A 99 7.64 9.02 -15.44
C THR A 99 8.71 8.02 -15.00
N PRO A 100 9.52 8.33 -13.97
CA PRO A 100 10.52 7.39 -13.51
C PRO A 100 9.86 6.14 -12.91
N PRO A 101 10.52 4.99 -13.00
CA PRO A 101 10.09 3.80 -12.27
C PRO A 101 10.02 4.05 -10.76
N VAL A 102 9.09 3.36 -10.09
CA VAL A 102 8.87 3.46 -8.64
C VAL A 102 8.96 2.07 -8.03
N ASP A 103 9.77 1.90 -7.00
CA ASP A 103 9.82 0.62 -6.29
C ASP A 103 8.53 0.38 -5.51
N ILE A 104 8.08 -0.87 -5.42
CA ILE A 104 6.97 -1.28 -4.59
C ILE A 104 7.31 -2.53 -3.80
N LEU A 105 6.87 -2.59 -2.55
CA LEU A 105 6.82 -3.82 -1.78
C LEU A 105 5.35 -4.24 -1.63
N PHE A 106 4.97 -5.35 -2.24
CA PHE A 106 3.71 -6.02 -1.91
C PHE A 106 3.91 -6.95 -0.71
N ILE A 107 2.99 -6.85 0.23
CA ILE A 107 2.91 -7.68 1.43
C ILE A 107 1.59 -8.43 1.32
N SER A 108 1.67 -9.70 0.95
CA SER A 108 0.49 -10.55 0.85
C SER A 108 0.21 -11.19 2.20
N THR A 109 -1.03 -11.11 2.68
CA THR A 109 -1.51 -11.72 3.93
C THR A 109 -2.85 -12.43 3.68
N ASN A 110 -3.18 -13.42 4.51
CA ASN A 110 -4.50 -14.04 4.56
C ASN A 110 -5.40 -13.40 5.64
N ASP A 111 -4.88 -12.45 6.41
CA ASP A 111 -5.63 -11.80 7.48
C ASP A 111 -6.86 -11.07 6.93
N GLU A 112 -7.93 -11.06 7.72
CA GLU A 112 -9.18 -10.38 7.39
C GLU A 112 -9.44 -9.14 8.25
N ASP A 113 -8.78 -9.04 9.42
CA ASP A 113 -8.84 -7.83 10.24
C ASP A 113 -7.91 -6.76 9.67
N THR A 114 -8.50 -5.73 9.07
CA THR A 114 -7.80 -4.64 8.37
C THR A 114 -7.62 -3.40 9.24
N THR A 115 -8.07 -3.44 10.51
CA THR A 115 -8.16 -2.30 11.43
C THR A 115 -6.86 -1.49 11.50
N TYR A 116 -5.71 -2.17 11.56
CA TYR A 116 -4.41 -1.53 11.76
C TYR A 116 -3.50 -1.57 10.52
N TRP A 117 -4.01 -1.96 9.35
CA TRP A 117 -3.19 -2.10 8.15
C TRP A 117 -2.62 -0.75 7.69
N VAL A 118 -3.38 0.35 7.84
CA VAL A 118 -2.92 1.70 7.46
C VAL A 118 -1.75 2.13 8.34
N ASP A 119 -1.81 1.86 9.65
CA ASP A 119 -0.77 2.20 10.60
C ASP A 119 0.49 1.36 10.36
N ALA A 120 0.32 0.06 10.09
CA ALA A 120 1.40 -0.85 9.73
C ALA A 120 2.15 -0.36 8.50
N VAL A 121 1.42 -0.06 7.41
CA VAL A 121 2.00 0.44 6.17
C VAL A 121 2.70 1.79 6.36
N SER A 122 2.13 2.69 7.16
CA SER A 122 2.73 4.00 7.46
C SER A 122 4.03 3.87 8.25
N GLN A 123 4.07 2.95 9.22
CA GLN A 123 5.28 2.65 9.99
C GLN A 123 6.36 1.97 9.11
N LEU A 124 5.96 1.07 8.21
CA LEU A 124 6.88 0.48 7.23
C LEU A 124 7.44 1.55 6.29
N LEU A 125 6.63 2.51 5.81
CA LEU A 125 7.14 3.59 4.97
C LEU A 125 8.21 4.40 5.71
N THR A 126 7.99 4.67 6.99
CA THR A 126 8.98 5.33 7.86
C THR A 126 10.27 4.50 8.01
N LEU A 127 10.17 3.17 8.08
CA LEU A 127 11.30 2.27 8.10
C LEU A 127 12.14 2.39 6.80
N PHE A 128 11.50 2.37 5.64
CA PHE A 128 12.19 2.54 4.35
C PHE A 128 12.80 3.93 4.19
N ARG A 129 12.16 4.98 4.71
CA ARG A 129 12.75 6.34 4.72
C ARG A 129 14.08 6.39 5.48
N LYS A 130 14.21 5.63 6.58
CA LYS A 130 15.46 5.53 7.35
C LYS A 130 16.59 4.86 6.56
N GLU A 131 16.27 4.04 5.57
CA GLU A 131 17.23 3.47 4.61
C GLU A 131 17.47 4.37 3.37
N GLY A 132 17.01 5.62 3.45
CA GLY A 132 17.21 6.65 2.44
C GLY A 132 16.31 6.51 1.21
N PHE A 133 15.16 5.85 1.30
CA PHE A 133 14.14 5.96 0.25
C PHE A 133 13.38 7.28 0.39
N ALA A 134 13.27 8.03 -0.70
CA ALA A 134 12.30 9.11 -0.79
C ALA A 134 10.88 8.51 -0.91
N GLU A 135 9.89 9.19 -0.33
CA GLU A 135 8.49 8.77 -0.38
C GLU A 135 7.94 8.61 -1.80
N SER A 136 8.42 9.41 -2.74
CA SER A 136 8.06 9.30 -4.16
C SER A 136 8.73 8.15 -4.90
N LYS A 137 9.67 7.44 -4.25
CA LYS A 137 10.51 6.40 -4.87
C LYS A 137 10.17 4.99 -4.40
N ILE A 138 9.40 4.85 -3.31
CA ILE A 138 8.94 3.55 -2.84
C ILE A 138 7.47 3.59 -2.41
N LYS A 139 6.76 2.53 -2.77
CA LYS A 139 5.40 2.26 -2.32
C LYS A 139 5.37 0.97 -1.50
N ILE A 140 4.42 0.88 -0.60
CA ILE A 140 4.20 -0.30 0.23
C ILE A 140 2.72 -0.61 0.15
N GLU A 141 2.36 -1.87 -0.02
CA GLU A 141 0.97 -2.28 -0.12
C GLU A 141 0.79 -3.58 0.68
N ILE A 142 -0.11 -3.56 1.67
CA ILE A 142 -0.61 -4.78 2.31
C ILE A 142 -1.89 -5.18 1.60
N ARG A 143 -2.01 -6.47 1.27
CA ARG A 143 -3.10 -6.96 0.43
C ARG A 143 -3.48 -8.40 0.76
N ASN A 144 -4.77 -8.73 0.68
CA ASN A 144 -5.24 -10.12 0.72
C ASN A 144 -5.66 -10.59 -0.67
N PRO A 145 -4.81 -11.36 -1.38
CA PRO A 145 -5.07 -11.75 -2.78
C PRO A 145 -6.29 -12.66 -2.96
N THR A 146 -6.85 -13.22 -1.88
CA THR A 146 -8.02 -14.11 -1.94
C THR A 146 -9.35 -13.37 -1.73
N LYS A 147 -9.32 -12.12 -1.26
CA LYS A 147 -10.50 -11.32 -0.91
C LYS A 147 -10.65 -10.01 -1.70
N MET A 148 -9.59 -9.57 -2.37
CA MET A 148 -9.58 -8.43 -3.31
C MET A 148 -10.30 -8.70 -4.64
#